data_AF-A0A4Q6AER2-F1
#
_entry.id   AF-A0A4Q6AER2-F1
#
_cell.length_a   1.000
_cell.length_b   1.000
_cell.length_c   1.000
_cell.angle_alpha   90.00
_cell.angle_beta   90.00
_cell.angle_gamma   90.00
#
_symmetry.space_group_name_H-M   'P 1'
#
loop_
_entity.id
_entity.type
_entity.pdbx_description
1 polymer ?
#
loop_
_entity_poly.entity_id
_entity_poly.type
_entity_poly.pdbx_seq_one_letter_code
_entity_poly.pdbx_strand_id
1 'polypeptide(L)'
;MKRNTKSDTPRANVMIEYSQPNTHKSFHVGHMRNVVLGDSLGRIYKACGYPVTMVNYIGDEGAHIAKCLWYILKNGHKAPAEHRGEWLGQMYAAATMALDDATVEEKPVFNAEVSQVLRDIESKKGDTYELWKSTREWSLDDFKEIYEWSGAHFDHWFYESEVSEESQEIVDEYLKKDVFVESDRSASSKPRKRSTSLPPNKISISNKCSVPWIRWASRRRRTATTCRTAWSCSLMERCRLVKGTSSPLANCVSA
;
A
#
# COMPACT_ATOMS: atom_id res chain seq x y z
N MET A 1 17.42 41.91 -6.63
CA MET A 1 17.36 41.41 -5.23
C MET A 1 17.65 39.90 -5.24
N LYS A 2 18.91 39.48 -5.07
CA LYS A 2 19.24 38.05 -4.88
C LYS A 2 18.97 37.73 -3.41
N ARG A 3 17.84 37.09 -3.10
CA ARG A 3 17.58 36.59 -1.75
C ARG A 3 18.54 35.44 -1.48
N ASN A 4 19.61 35.73 -0.74
CA ASN A 4 20.56 34.75 -0.24
C ASN A 4 19.89 33.99 0.92
N THR A 5 19.22 32.87 0.61
CA THR A 5 18.56 32.00 1.59
C THR A 5 19.34 30.71 1.78
N LYS A 6 20.67 30.79 1.92
CA LYS A 6 21.43 29.65 2.44
C LYS A 6 21.22 29.63 3.96
N SER A 7 20.20 28.91 4.41
CA SER A 7 20.16 28.45 5.79
C SER A 7 21.27 27.42 5.96
N ASP A 8 22.17 27.61 6.92
CA ASP A 8 23.29 26.69 7.22
C ASP A 8 22.83 25.33 7.79
N THR A 9 21.53 25.14 8.00
CA THR A 9 20.96 23.85 8.37
C THR A 9 20.82 22.94 7.15
N PRO A 10 21.36 21.70 7.19
CA PRO A 10 21.15 20.72 6.13
C PRO A 10 19.64 20.53 5.88
N ARG A 11 19.23 20.56 4.61
CA ARG A 11 17.85 20.28 4.22
C ARG A 11 17.51 18.84 4.59
N ALA A 12 16.30 18.63 5.13
CA ALA A 12 15.82 17.28 5.40
C ALA A 12 15.62 16.49 4.10
N ASN A 13 15.89 15.18 4.15
CA ASN A 13 15.53 14.25 3.07
C ASN A 13 14.01 14.11 2.99
N VAL A 14 13.47 14.23 1.78
CA VAL A 14 12.01 14.17 1.53
C VAL A 14 11.73 12.96 0.65
N MET A 15 10.88 12.06 1.12
CA MET A 15 10.35 10.96 0.30
C MET A 15 8.90 11.28 -0.07
N ILE A 16 8.59 11.25 -1.36
CA ILE A 16 7.23 11.50 -1.88
C ILE A 16 6.74 10.24 -2.56
N GLU A 17 5.71 9.64 -1.95
CA GLU A 17 5.01 8.46 -2.42
C GLU A 17 3.74 8.86 -3.15
N TYR A 18 3.58 8.42 -4.40
CA TYR A 18 2.42 8.79 -5.21
C TYR A 18 2.10 7.74 -6.30
N SER A 19 1.02 7.98 -7.04
CA SER A 19 0.37 7.07 -7.99
C SER A 19 -0.30 5.85 -7.37
N GLN A 20 0.47 4.92 -6.80
CA GLN A 20 0.01 3.74 -6.06
C GLN A 20 -1.14 2.95 -6.72
N PRO A 21 -1.04 2.58 -8.01
CA PRO A 21 -2.06 1.77 -8.64
C PRO A 21 -2.06 0.34 -8.09
N ASN A 22 -3.22 -0.31 -8.21
CA ASN A 22 -3.33 -1.76 -8.01
C ASN A 22 -3.17 -2.47 -9.34
N THR A 23 -2.37 -3.54 -9.37
CA THR A 23 -2.30 -4.43 -10.54
C THR A 23 -3.65 -5.11 -10.79
N HIS A 24 -3.85 -5.64 -12.00
CA HIS A 24 -5.10 -6.31 -12.39
C HIS A 24 -6.35 -5.42 -12.35
N LYS A 25 -6.21 -4.11 -12.16
CA LYS A 25 -7.27 -3.11 -12.29
C LYS A 25 -6.87 -2.09 -13.35
N SER A 26 -7.86 -1.55 -14.04
CA SER A 26 -7.63 -0.48 -15.01
C SER A 26 -7.06 0.77 -14.33
N PHE A 27 -6.05 1.37 -14.96
CA PHE A 27 -5.53 2.67 -14.55
C PHE A 27 -6.49 3.78 -15.02
N HIS A 28 -7.23 4.38 -14.09
CA HIS A 28 -8.19 5.44 -14.40
C HIS A 28 -7.70 6.85 -14.00
N VAL A 29 -8.45 7.89 -14.42
CA VAL A 29 -8.17 9.33 -14.17
C VAL A 29 -7.94 9.68 -12.70
N GLY A 30 -8.49 8.89 -11.77
CA GLY A 30 -8.29 9.06 -10.34
C GLY A 30 -6.84 8.83 -9.92
N HIS A 31 -6.15 7.85 -10.52
CA HIS A 31 -4.72 7.66 -10.33
C HIS A 31 -3.92 8.79 -10.97
N MET A 32 -4.32 9.24 -12.18
CA MET A 32 -3.63 10.32 -12.88
C MET A 32 -3.59 11.62 -12.06
N ARG A 33 -4.66 11.95 -11.33
CA ARG A 33 -4.65 13.07 -10.37
C ARG A 33 -3.51 12.95 -9.34
N ASN A 34 -3.32 11.75 -8.77
CA ASN A 34 -2.25 11.51 -7.80
C ASN A 34 -0.86 11.55 -8.46
N VAL A 35 -0.75 11.06 -9.71
CA VAL A 35 0.47 11.16 -10.52
C VAL A 35 0.89 12.62 -10.67
N VAL A 36 0.00 13.45 -11.21
CA VAL A 36 0.30 14.87 -11.47
C VAL A 36 0.63 15.61 -10.18
N LEU A 37 -0.15 15.39 -9.10
CA LEU A 37 0.09 16.05 -7.82
C LEU A 37 1.43 15.65 -7.19
N GLY A 38 1.72 14.34 -7.13
CA GLY A 38 2.93 13.82 -6.52
C GLY A 38 4.20 14.24 -7.28
N ASP A 39 4.17 14.12 -8.61
CA ASP A 39 5.28 14.51 -9.49
C ASP A 39 5.54 16.03 -9.40
N SER A 40 4.48 16.85 -9.41
CA SER A 40 4.59 18.30 -9.25
C SER A 40 5.21 18.68 -7.90
N LEU A 41 4.78 18.05 -6.81
CA LEU A 41 5.37 18.27 -5.49
C LEU A 41 6.86 17.88 -5.51
N GLY A 42 7.21 16.73 -6.07
CA GLY A 42 8.59 16.29 -6.20
C GLY A 42 9.47 17.29 -6.93
N ARG A 43 9.01 17.82 -8.06
CA ARG A 43 9.72 18.86 -8.82
C ARG A 43 9.88 20.15 -8.03
N ILE A 44 8.84 20.60 -7.32
CA ILE A 44 8.90 21.81 -6.48
C ILE A 44 9.90 21.63 -5.34
N TYR A 45 9.89 20.50 -4.64
CA TYR A 45 10.84 20.23 -3.57
C TYR A 45 12.29 20.16 -4.10
N LYS A 46 12.51 19.50 -5.26
CA LYS A 46 13.82 19.49 -5.93
C LYS A 46 14.28 20.90 -6.31
N ALA A 47 13.39 21.72 -6.87
CA ALA A 47 13.69 23.12 -7.23
C ALA A 47 14.01 24.00 -6.00
N CYS A 48 13.41 23.70 -4.84
CA CYS A 48 13.74 24.32 -3.55
C CYS A 48 15.05 23.82 -2.93
N GLY A 49 15.79 22.92 -3.59
CA GLY A 49 17.07 22.39 -3.14
C GLY A 49 16.96 21.29 -2.08
N TYR A 50 15.81 20.65 -1.93
CA TYR A 50 15.68 19.48 -1.07
C TYR A 50 16.21 18.23 -1.77
N PRO A 51 16.89 17.32 -1.05
CA PRO A 51 17.10 15.95 -1.51
C PRO A 51 15.77 15.20 -1.49
N VAL A 52 15.25 14.85 -2.68
CA VAL A 52 13.94 14.20 -2.85
C VAL A 52 14.09 12.82 -3.47
N THR A 53 13.44 11.83 -2.87
CA THR A 53 13.25 10.48 -3.43
C THR A 53 11.77 10.30 -3.78
N MET A 54 11.48 10.15 -5.06
CA MET A 54 10.15 9.94 -5.62
C MET A 54 9.91 8.44 -5.77
N VAL A 55 8.84 7.93 -5.17
CA VAL A 55 8.64 6.48 -5.03
C VAL A 55 7.21 6.08 -5.37
N ASN A 56 7.07 4.92 -5.98
CA ASN A 56 5.77 4.28 -6.21
C ASN A 56 5.61 3.08 -5.27
N TYR A 57 4.39 2.82 -4.80
CA TYR A 57 4.06 1.66 -3.97
C TYR A 57 2.90 0.92 -4.61
N ILE A 58 3.22 -0.12 -5.37
CA ILE A 58 2.28 -0.84 -6.21
C ILE A 58 1.53 -1.87 -5.37
N GLY A 59 0.20 -1.88 -5.49
CA GLY A 59 -0.66 -2.91 -4.95
C GLY A 59 -0.64 -4.15 -5.83
N ASP A 60 0.28 -5.07 -5.59
CA ASP A 60 0.43 -6.33 -6.33
C ASP A 60 0.02 -7.59 -5.55
N GLU A 61 -0.66 -7.39 -4.41
CA GLU A 61 -1.29 -8.46 -3.64
C GLU A 61 -2.72 -8.15 -3.21
N GLY A 62 -3.48 -9.20 -2.92
CA GLY A 62 -4.77 -9.13 -2.24
C GLY A 62 -5.94 -9.66 -3.06
N ALA A 63 -7.12 -9.62 -2.45
CA ALA A 63 -8.31 -10.29 -2.96
C ALA A 63 -8.76 -9.81 -4.34
N HIS A 64 -8.45 -8.57 -4.74
CA HIS A 64 -8.81 -8.06 -6.06
C HIS A 64 -8.11 -8.81 -7.19
N ILE A 65 -6.86 -9.23 -6.97
CA ILE A 65 -6.09 -10.04 -7.92
C ILE A 65 -6.64 -11.46 -7.98
N ALA A 66 -6.89 -12.05 -6.81
CA ALA A 66 -7.47 -13.39 -6.73
C ALA A 66 -8.83 -13.48 -7.45
N LYS A 67 -9.68 -12.45 -7.34
CA LYS A 67 -10.95 -12.35 -8.08
C LYS A 67 -10.73 -12.35 -9.60
N CYS A 68 -9.77 -11.55 -10.07
CA CYS A 68 -9.45 -11.46 -11.50
C CYS A 68 -8.95 -12.82 -12.03
N LEU A 69 -7.98 -13.44 -11.36
CA LEU A 69 -7.43 -14.74 -11.78
C LEU A 69 -8.44 -15.87 -11.67
N TRP A 70 -9.27 -15.88 -10.62
CA TRP A 70 -10.38 -16.83 -10.48
C TRP A 70 -11.29 -16.79 -11.71
N TYR A 71 -11.69 -15.60 -12.16
CA TYR A 71 -12.57 -15.45 -13.31
C TYR A 71 -11.92 -15.92 -14.62
N ILE A 72 -10.62 -15.63 -14.80
CA ILE A 72 -9.85 -16.10 -15.96
C ILE A 72 -9.78 -17.63 -15.98
N LEU A 73 -9.44 -18.26 -14.85
CA LEU A 73 -9.30 -19.70 -14.71
C LEU A 73 -10.64 -20.43 -14.87
N LYS A 74 -11.69 -19.94 -14.21
CA LYS A 74 -13.03 -20.54 -14.21
C LYS A 74 -13.64 -20.61 -15.61
N ASN A 75 -13.44 -19.57 -16.41
CA ASN A 75 -14.01 -19.46 -17.75
C ASN A 75 -13.02 -19.84 -18.87
N GLY A 76 -11.78 -20.23 -18.54
CA GLY A 76 -10.77 -20.60 -19.52
C GLY A 76 -10.37 -19.46 -20.46
N HIS A 77 -10.42 -18.21 -20.00
CA HIS A 77 -10.06 -17.06 -20.82
C HIS A 77 -8.57 -17.08 -21.20
N LYS A 78 -8.27 -16.73 -22.45
CA LYS A 78 -6.90 -16.60 -22.94
C LYS A 78 -6.56 -15.13 -23.15
N ALA A 79 -5.38 -14.74 -22.67
CA ALA A 79 -4.91 -13.37 -22.84
C ALA A 79 -4.67 -13.03 -24.32
N PRO A 80 -4.99 -11.81 -24.76
CA PRO A 80 -4.66 -11.34 -26.11
C PRO A 80 -3.14 -11.17 -26.30
N ALA A 81 -2.73 -11.00 -27.55
CA ALA A 81 -1.33 -10.72 -27.89
C ALA A 81 -0.88 -9.34 -27.41
N GLU A 82 -1.76 -8.34 -27.54
CA GLU A 82 -1.53 -6.92 -27.23
C GLU A 82 -2.56 -6.42 -26.20
N HIS A 83 -2.31 -5.23 -25.62
CA HIS A 83 -3.22 -4.57 -24.65
C HIS A 83 -3.60 -5.45 -23.45
N ARG A 84 -2.60 -6.17 -22.91
CA ARG A 84 -2.84 -7.17 -21.87
C ARG A 84 -3.26 -6.57 -20.53
N GLY A 85 -2.74 -5.41 -20.12
CA GLY A 85 -3.17 -4.78 -18.87
C GLY A 85 -4.59 -4.20 -18.97
N GLU A 86 -4.97 -3.62 -20.11
CA GLU A 86 -6.38 -3.24 -20.37
C GLU A 86 -7.30 -4.46 -20.27
N TRP A 87 -6.94 -5.55 -20.95
CA TRP A 87 -7.69 -6.80 -20.91
C TRP A 87 -7.82 -7.34 -19.48
N LEU A 88 -6.75 -7.30 -18.67
CA LEU A 88 -6.83 -7.66 -17.25
C LEU A 88 -7.81 -6.79 -16.47
N GLY A 89 -7.85 -5.49 -16.77
CA GLY A 89 -8.83 -4.58 -16.20
C GLY A 89 -10.28 -4.96 -16.54
N GLN A 90 -10.52 -5.38 -17.78
CA GLN A 90 -11.82 -5.90 -18.23
C GLN A 90 -12.17 -7.22 -17.50
N MET A 91 -11.21 -8.14 -17.35
CA MET A 91 -11.40 -9.39 -16.61
C MET A 91 -11.74 -9.14 -15.14
N TYR A 92 -11.11 -8.15 -14.50
CA TYR A 92 -11.44 -7.77 -13.13
C TYR A 92 -12.85 -7.17 -13.01
N ALA A 93 -13.26 -6.33 -13.96
CA ALA A 93 -14.61 -5.78 -13.99
C ALA A 93 -15.66 -6.90 -14.14
N ALA A 94 -15.44 -7.81 -15.11
CA ALA A 94 -16.29 -8.97 -15.33
C ALA A 94 -16.34 -9.91 -14.12
N ALA A 95 -15.21 -10.16 -13.47
CA ALA A 95 -15.12 -10.94 -12.24
C ALA A 95 -15.95 -10.31 -11.11
N THR A 96 -15.90 -8.98 -10.98
CA THR A 96 -16.65 -8.25 -9.96
C THR A 96 -18.15 -8.36 -10.21
N MET A 97 -18.60 -8.15 -11.46
CA MET A 97 -20.00 -8.30 -11.84
C MET A 97 -20.49 -9.73 -11.58
N ALA A 98 -19.72 -10.75 -11.99
CA ALA A 98 -20.08 -12.15 -11.77
C ALA A 98 -20.23 -12.52 -10.28
N LEU A 99 -19.42 -11.91 -9.40
CA LEU A 99 -19.52 -12.13 -7.95
C LEU A 99 -20.71 -11.38 -7.33
N ASP A 100 -21.01 -10.19 -7.83
CA ASP A 100 -22.11 -9.36 -7.33
C ASP A 100 -23.47 -9.94 -7.74
N ASP A 101 -23.57 -10.40 -9.00
CA ASP A 101 -24.78 -10.96 -9.63
C ASP A 101 -25.03 -12.43 -9.26
N ALA A 102 -24.08 -13.11 -8.62
CA ALA A 102 -24.22 -14.50 -8.18
C ALA A 102 -25.44 -14.70 -7.24
N THR A 103 -26.10 -15.86 -7.36
CA THR A 103 -27.23 -16.20 -6.48
C THR A 103 -26.77 -16.41 -5.03
N VAL A 104 -27.73 -16.50 -4.11
CA VAL A 104 -27.43 -16.71 -2.68
C VAL A 104 -26.66 -18.03 -2.45
N GLU A 105 -26.94 -19.04 -3.28
CA GLU A 105 -26.32 -20.36 -3.24
C GLU A 105 -24.94 -20.38 -3.89
N GLU A 106 -24.73 -19.60 -4.96
CA GLU A 106 -23.45 -19.52 -5.68
C GLU A 106 -22.41 -18.69 -4.94
N LYS A 107 -22.84 -17.61 -4.26
CA LYS A 107 -21.95 -16.71 -3.51
C LYS A 107 -20.98 -17.42 -2.55
N PRO A 108 -21.39 -18.36 -1.68
CA PRO A 108 -20.44 -19.06 -0.82
C PRO A 108 -19.44 -19.89 -1.62
N VAL A 109 -19.86 -20.51 -2.73
CA VAL A 109 -18.98 -21.31 -3.61
C VAL A 109 -17.93 -20.41 -4.27
N PHE A 110 -18.36 -19.31 -4.90
CA PHE A 110 -17.44 -18.41 -5.60
C PHE A 110 -16.46 -17.74 -4.62
N ASN A 111 -16.93 -17.35 -3.42
CA ASN A 111 -16.05 -16.81 -2.39
C ASN A 111 -15.01 -17.84 -1.91
N ALA A 112 -15.39 -19.11 -1.80
CA ALA A 112 -14.46 -20.19 -1.45
C ALA A 112 -13.42 -20.42 -2.55
N GLU A 113 -13.83 -20.42 -3.82
CA GLU A 113 -12.94 -20.54 -4.98
C GLU A 113 -11.95 -19.35 -5.07
N VAL A 114 -12.43 -18.11 -4.95
CA VAL A 114 -11.57 -16.91 -4.90
C VAL A 114 -10.59 -16.99 -3.72
N SER A 115 -11.04 -17.47 -2.56
CA SER A 115 -10.16 -17.65 -1.40
C SER A 115 -9.11 -18.73 -1.63
N GLN A 116 -9.41 -19.77 -2.42
CA GLN A 116 -8.43 -20.77 -2.81
C GLN A 116 -7.38 -20.18 -3.75
N VAL A 117 -7.80 -19.42 -4.77
CA VAL A 117 -6.87 -18.73 -5.67
C VAL A 117 -5.94 -17.80 -4.90
N LEU A 118 -6.45 -17.07 -3.90
CA LEU A 118 -5.61 -16.23 -3.04
C LEU A 118 -4.54 -17.06 -2.29
N ARG A 119 -4.93 -18.18 -1.68
CA ARG A 119 -4.00 -19.09 -1.01
C ARG A 119 -2.96 -19.66 -1.96
N ASP A 120 -3.34 -19.99 -3.19
CA ASP A 120 -2.43 -20.51 -4.20
C ASP A 120 -1.38 -19.45 -4.59
N ILE A 121 -1.78 -18.18 -4.74
CA ILE A 121 -0.84 -17.06 -4.95
C ILE A 121 0.09 -16.91 -3.75
N GLU A 122 -0.44 -16.91 -2.52
CA GLU A 122 0.34 -16.78 -1.27
C GLU A 122 1.31 -17.95 -1.06
N SER A 123 1.02 -19.12 -1.62
CA SER A 123 1.91 -20.29 -1.56
C SER A 123 3.23 -20.11 -2.35
N LYS A 124 3.29 -19.10 -3.23
CA LYS A 124 4.42 -18.80 -4.12
C LYS A 124 4.82 -19.96 -5.04
N LYS A 125 3.90 -20.90 -5.31
CA LYS A 125 4.16 -22.12 -6.09
C LYS A 125 2.95 -22.49 -6.96
N GLY A 126 3.21 -23.24 -8.03
CA GLY A 126 2.19 -23.80 -8.90
C GLY A 126 1.69 -22.82 -9.98
N ASP A 127 0.81 -23.33 -10.83
CA ASP A 127 0.40 -22.64 -12.06
C ASP A 127 -0.32 -21.32 -11.80
N THR A 128 -1.10 -21.23 -10.72
CA THR A 128 -1.78 -19.99 -10.32
C THR A 128 -0.77 -18.89 -9.96
N TYR A 129 0.35 -19.23 -9.33
CA TYR A 129 1.40 -18.28 -8.99
C TYR A 129 2.19 -17.83 -10.23
N GLU A 130 2.46 -18.75 -11.18
CA GLU A 130 3.09 -18.41 -12.45
C GLU A 130 2.20 -17.51 -13.31
N LEU A 131 0.88 -17.77 -13.31
CA LEU A 131 -0.10 -16.92 -13.94
C LEU A 131 -0.08 -15.52 -13.30
N TRP A 132 -0.12 -15.44 -11.96
CA TRP A 132 -0.02 -14.17 -11.23
C TRP A 132 1.22 -13.36 -11.59
N LYS A 133 2.41 -13.99 -11.66
CA LYS A 133 3.64 -13.29 -12.05
C LYS A 133 3.53 -12.69 -13.44
N SER A 134 2.99 -13.46 -14.39
CA SER A 134 2.84 -13.04 -15.78
C SER A 134 1.85 -11.88 -15.92
N THR A 135 0.68 -12.00 -15.31
CA THR A 135 -0.38 -10.98 -15.36
C THR A 135 -0.02 -9.72 -14.57
N ARG A 136 0.73 -9.87 -13.48
CA ARG A 136 1.35 -8.76 -12.76
C ARG A 136 2.27 -7.96 -13.67
N GLU A 137 3.17 -8.62 -14.41
CA GLU A 137 4.08 -7.90 -15.30
C GLU A 137 3.33 -7.15 -16.40
N TRP A 138 2.27 -7.73 -16.97
CA TRP A 138 1.43 -7.02 -17.95
C TRP A 138 0.82 -5.74 -17.38
N SER A 139 0.41 -5.75 -16.10
CA SER A 139 -0.07 -4.52 -15.44
C SER A 139 1.06 -3.50 -15.25
N LEU A 140 2.27 -3.96 -14.93
CA LEU A 140 3.43 -3.09 -14.74
C LEU A 140 3.90 -2.46 -16.05
N ASP A 141 3.86 -3.20 -17.15
CA ASP A 141 4.21 -2.70 -18.48
C ASP A 141 3.25 -1.57 -18.90
N ASP A 142 1.93 -1.77 -18.78
CA ASP A 142 0.93 -0.71 -19.01
C ASP A 142 1.20 0.52 -18.11
N PHE A 143 1.57 0.32 -16.84
CA PHE A 143 1.90 1.44 -15.96
C PHE A 143 3.14 2.20 -16.42
N LYS A 144 4.19 1.51 -16.87
CA LYS A 144 5.41 2.14 -17.40
C LYS A 144 5.07 3.01 -18.61
N GLU A 145 4.26 2.52 -19.54
CA GLU A 145 3.82 3.28 -20.72
C GLU A 145 3.06 4.56 -20.31
N ILE A 146 2.15 4.46 -19.34
CA ILE A 146 1.40 5.61 -18.83
C ILE A 146 2.31 6.64 -18.15
N TYR A 147 3.31 6.19 -17.37
CA TYR A 147 4.24 7.10 -16.70
C TYR A 147 5.20 7.76 -17.67
N GLU A 148 5.66 7.04 -18.69
CA GLU A 148 6.44 7.59 -19.79
C GLU A 148 5.64 8.66 -20.54
N TRP A 149 4.40 8.35 -20.92
CA TRP A 149 3.51 9.29 -21.59
C TRP A 149 3.23 10.55 -20.77
N SER A 150 3.00 10.40 -19.47
CA SER A 150 2.74 11.54 -18.56
C SER A 150 3.99 12.30 -18.14
N GLY A 151 5.18 11.78 -18.44
CA GLY A 151 6.47 12.35 -18.01
C GLY A 151 6.71 12.26 -16.50
N ALA A 152 5.99 11.38 -15.79
CA ALA A 152 6.15 11.17 -14.36
C ALA A 152 7.40 10.34 -14.07
N HIS A 153 8.16 10.71 -13.04
CA HIS A 153 9.43 10.05 -12.71
C HIS A 153 9.40 9.34 -11.36
N PHE A 154 9.91 8.12 -11.27
CA PHE A 154 10.08 7.42 -10.00
C PHE A 154 11.53 6.95 -9.84
N ASP A 155 12.12 7.21 -8.69
CA ASP A 155 13.46 6.73 -8.33
C ASP A 155 13.41 5.26 -7.90
N HIS A 156 12.33 4.84 -7.23
CA HIS A 156 12.12 3.45 -6.80
C HIS A 156 10.66 3.02 -6.85
N TRP A 157 10.46 1.74 -7.17
CA TRP A 157 9.17 1.06 -7.13
C TRP A 157 9.23 0.03 -6.01
N PHE A 158 8.25 0.09 -5.13
CA PHE A 158 8.07 -0.86 -4.05
C PHE A 158 6.79 -1.64 -4.30
N TYR A 159 6.78 -2.88 -3.83
CA TYR A 159 5.66 -3.79 -4.05
C TYR A 159 5.09 -4.26 -2.71
N GLU A 160 3.78 -4.38 -2.61
CA GLU A 160 3.14 -4.93 -1.41
C GLU A 160 3.64 -6.35 -1.11
N SER A 161 3.89 -7.14 -2.16
CA SER A 161 4.39 -8.52 -2.02
C SER A 161 5.76 -8.65 -1.37
N GLU A 162 6.57 -7.59 -1.41
CA GLU A 162 7.92 -7.62 -0.83
C GLU A 162 7.91 -7.54 0.69
N VAL A 163 6.84 -7.01 1.29
CA VAL A 163 6.77 -6.70 2.73
C VAL A 163 5.79 -7.58 3.49
N SER A 164 5.09 -8.51 2.82
CA SER A 164 4.02 -9.30 3.43
C SER A 164 4.48 -10.14 4.63
N GLU A 165 5.65 -10.78 4.55
CA GLU A 165 6.23 -11.58 5.64
C GLU A 165 6.65 -10.72 6.84
N GLU A 166 7.44 -9.66 6.61
CA GLU A 166 7.85 -8.73 7.68
C GLU A 166 6.66 -8.06 8.37
N SER A 167 5.60 -7.80 7.60
CA SER A 167 4.38 -7.24 8.16
C SER A 167 3.72 -8.18 9.15
N GLN A 168 3.78 -9.49 8.90
CA GLN A 168 3.27 -10.50 9.82
C GLN A 168 4.08 -10.53 11.12
N GLU A 169 5.40 -10.41 11.05
CA GLU A 169 6.25 -10.34 12.24
C GLU A 169 5.91 -9.12 13.10
N ILE A 170 5.59 -7.98 12.48
CA ILE A 170 5.10 -6.78 13.19
C ILE A 170 3.75 -7.07 13.85
N VAL A 171 2.84 -7.77 13.19
CA VAL A 171 1.57 -8.18 13.80
C VAL A 171 1.82 -9.00 15.06
N ASP A 172 2.65 -10.03 14.95
CA ASP A 172 2.94 -10.96 16.05
C ASP A 172 3.67 -10.26 17.20
N GLU A 173 4.61 -9.35 16.89
CA GLU A 173 5.31 -8.51 17.86
C GLU A 173 4.34 -7.64 18.67
N TYR A 174 3.37 -7.01 18.00
CA TYR A 174 2.44 -6.08 18.64
C TYR A 174 1.26 -6.76 19.32
N LEU A 175 0.91 -7.98 18.89
CA LEU A 175 0.03 -8.89 19.64
C LEU A 175 0.69 -9.29 20.96
N LYS A 176 1.97 -9.69 20.94
CA LYS A 176 2.74 -10.02 22.16
C LYS A 176 2.86 -8.84 23.12
N LYS A 177 2.88 -7.60 22.61
CA LYS A 177 2.94 -6.37 23.39
C LYS A 177 1.57 -5.87 23.90
N ASP A 178 0.49 -6.63 23.69
CA ASP A 178 -0.89 -6.26 24.05
C ASP A 178 -1.35 -4.91 23.46
N VAL A 179 -0.73 -4.50 22.35
CA VAL A 179 -1.13 -3.32 21.57
C VAL A 179 -2.19 -3.72 20.55
N PHE A 180 -2.05 -4.90 19.96
CA PHE A 180 -3.07 -5.48 19.07
C PHE A 180 -3.95 -6.45 19.83
N VAL A 181 -5.25 -6.43 19.53
CA VAL A 181 -6.24 -7.38 20.07
C VAL A 181 -6.97 -8.03 18.91
N GLU A 182 -7.03 -9.36 18.93
CA GLU A 182 -7.76 -10.13 17.92
C GLU A 182 -9.27 -9.90 18.10
N SER A 183 -9.98 -9.71 16.98
CA SER A 183 -11.44 -9.67 16.97
C SER A 183 -11.99 -10.66 15.96
N ASP A 184 -13.10 -11.30 16.29
CA ASP A 184 -13.79 -12.31 15.46
C ASP A 184 -14.47 -11.74 14.20
N ARG A 185 -14.08 -10.55 13.72
CA ARG A 185 -14.71 -9.90 12.55
C ARG A 185 -13.88 -10.10 11.29
N SER A 186 -14.54 -10.35 10.16
CA SER A 186 -13.89 -10.57 8.86
C SER A 186 -13.14 -9.34 8.35
N ALA A 187 -12.06 -9.58 7.59
CA ALA A 187 -11.07 -8.61 7.07
C ALA A 187 -11.60 -7.48 6.15
N SER A 188 -12.92 -7.32 6.01
CA SER A 188 -13.56 -6.32 5.14
C SER A 188 -13.92 -5.00 5.85
N SER A 189 -13.84 -4.93 7.17
CA SER A 189 -14.19 -3.68 7.87
C SER A 189 -13.03 -2.69 7.82
N LYS A 190 -13.19 -1.60 7.04
CA LYS A 190 -12.39 -0.36 7.22
C LYS A 190 -12.26 -0.09 8.72
N PRO A 191 -11.09 0.32 9.25
CA PRO A 191 -11.00 0.72 10.65
C PRO A 191 -12.03 1.82 10.89
N ARG A 192 -13.10 1.51 11.63
CA ARG A 192 -13.99 2.54 12.13
C ARG A 192 -13.14 3.44 13.02
N LYS A 193 -13.38 4.76 12.94
CA LYS A 193 -12.95 5.73 13.95
C LYS A 193 -13.09 5.07 15.32
N ARG A 194 -12.01 5.09 16.12
CA ARG A 194 -11.90 4.66 17.53
C ARG A 194 -13.16 3.96 18.06
N SER A 195 -13.13 2.62 18.16
CA SER A 195 -14.19 1.91 18.90
C SER A 195 -14.23 2.48 20.32
N THR A 196 -15.37 3.01 20.73
CA THR A 196 -15.60 3.56 22.08
C THR A 196 -15.48 2.51 23.19
N SER A 197 -15.42 1.23 22.82
CA SER A 197 -15.29 0.09 23.74
C SER A 197 -13.84 -0.36 24.00
N LEU A 198 -12.85 0.11 23.22
CA LEU A 198 -11.45 -0.30 23.39
C LEU A 198 -10.65 0.78 24.12
N PRO A 199 -9.75 0.40 25.03
CA PRO A 199 -8.87 1.37 25.67
C PRO A 199 -8.05 2.12 24.60
N PRO A 200 -7.72 3.40 24.82
CA PRO A 200 -7.22 4.31 23.78
C PRO A 200 -5.91 3.91 23.11
N ASN A 201 -5.22 2.90 23.63
CA ASN A 201 -3.92 2.39 23.17
C ASN A 201 -4.01 1.02 22.46
N LYS A 202 -5.22 0.46 22.30
CA LYS A 202 -5.41 -0.86 21.67
C LYS A 202 -6.00 -0.74 20.27
N ILE A 203 -5.45 -1.52 19.34
CA ILE A 203 -5.91 -1.59 17.95
C ILE A 203 -6.44 -2.99 17.69
N SER A 204 -7.66 -3.09 17.19
CA SER A 204 -8.25 -4.37 16.84
C SER A 204 -7.82 -4.80 15.44
N ILE A 205 -7.43 -6.07 15.29
CA ILE A 205 -7.06 -6.69 14.02
C ILE A 205 -7.83 -8.01 13.81
N SER A 206 -8.12 -8.35 12.55
CA SER A 206 -8.87 -9.54 12.16
C SER A 206 -7.95 -10.62 11.59
N ASN A 207 -8.13 -11.89 12.02
CA ASN A 207 -7.53 -13.10 11.43
C ASN A 207 -6.01 -13.04 11.22
N LYS A 208 -5.27 -12.35 12.11
CA LYS A 208 -3.81 -12.22 12.06
C LYS A 208 -3.22 -11.73 10.74
N CYS A 209 -4.02 -11.32 9.75
CA CYS A 209 -3.52 -10.97 8.43
C CYS A 209 -2.85 -9.60 8.45
N SER A 210 -1.73 -9.46 7.72
CA SER A 210 -1.09 -8.19 7.45
C SER A 210 -2.02 -7.30 6.60
N VAL A 211 -2.83 -6.49 7.27
CA VAL A 211 -3.69 -5.50 6.63
C VAL A 211 -2.86 -4.39 5.96
N PRO A 212 -3.38 -3.69 4.92
CA PRO A 212 -2.59 -2.78 4.08
C PRO A 212 -1.77 -1.72 4.85
N TRP A 213 -2.29 -1.22 5.98
CA TRP A 213 -1.59 -0.23 6.80
C TRP A 213 -0.38 -0.79 7.55
N ILE A 214 -0.37 -2.08 7.88
CA ILE A 214 0.78 -2.76 8.53
C ILE A 214 1.86 -3.02 7.49
N ARG A 215 1.48 -3.39 6.27
CA ARG A 215 2.39 -3.50 5.12
C ARG A 215 3.10 -2.19 4.81
N TRP A 216 2.33 -1.11 4.79
CA TRP A 216 2.88 0.24 4.67
C TRP A 216 3.83 0.61 5.81
N ALA A 217 3.49 0.27 7.07
CA ALA A 217 4.36 0.51 8.22
C ALA A 217 5.66 -0.31 8.16
N SER A 218 5.59 -1.56 7.70
CA SER A 218 6.75 -2.43 7.50
C SER A 218 7.72 -1.84 6.48
N ARG A 219 7.20 -1.42 5.32
CA ARG A 219 7.99 -0.73 4.31
C ARG A 219 8.66 0.54 4.86
N ARG A 220 7.95 1.35 5.65
CA ARG A 220 8.54 2.54 6.29
C ARG A 220 9.76 2.18 7.15
N ARG A 221 9.77 1.04 7.85
CA ARG A 221 10.95 0.54 8.58
C ARG A 221 12.09 0.18 7.62
N ARG A 222 11.80 -0.48 6.49
CA ARG A 222 12.81 -0.77 5.45
C ARG A 222 13.42 0.51 4.90
N THR A 223 12.62 1.48 4.44
CA THR A 223 13.14 2.75 3.90
C THR A 223 13.96 3.52 4.95
N ALA A 224 13.58 3.45 6.23
CA ALA A 224 14.36 4.03 7.32
C ALA A 224 15.67 3.26 7.61
N THR A 225 15.84 2.05 7.08
CA THR A 225 17.04 1.20 7.23
C THR A 225 17.91 1.20 5.97
N THR A 226 17.32 1.22 4.77
CA THR A 226 18.06 1.43 3.51
C THR A 226 18.63 2.85 3.44
N CYS A 227 17.95 3.85 4.00
CA CYS A 227 18.53 5.17 4.21
C CYS A 227 19.62 5.18 5.31
N ARG A 228 19.76 4.16 6.17
CA ARG A 228 20.77 4.17 7.26
C ARG A 228 22.21 4.05 6.81
N THR A 229 22.50 3.54 5.61
CA THR A 229 23.86 3.61 5.06
C THR A 229 24.32 5.05 4.79
N ALA A 230 23.40 6.03 4.81
CA ALA A 230 23.68 7.46 4.80
C ALA A 230 23.29 8.19 6.11
N TRP A 231 22.82 7.48 7.16
CA TRP A 231 22.33 8.08 8.39
C TRP A 231 23.10 7.58 9.62
N SER A 232 24.10 8.36 10.06
CA SER A 232 24.68 8.23 11.39
C SER A 232 23.72 8.72 12.48
N CYS A 233 23.14 7.78 13.22
CA CYS A 233 23.00 7.75 14.68
C CYS A 233 22.56 9.03 15.46
N SER A 234 21.41 9.66 15.18
CA SER A 234 20.88 10.72 16.08
C SER A 234 19.37 10.72 16.37
N LEU A 235 18.53 10.04 15.60
CA LEU A 235 17.07 10.20 15.76
C LEU A 235 16.37 9.15 16.63
N MET A 236 16.99 7.99 16.93
CA MET A 236 16.32 6.95 17.75
C MET A 236 16.23 7.31 19.25
N GLU A 237 16.94 8.32 19.74
CA GLU A 237 16.83 8.77 21.13
C GLU A 237 15.71 9.81 21.36
N ARG A 238 15.30 10.57 20.34
CA ARG A 238 14.32 11.66 20.54
C ARG A 238 12.86 11.20 20.59
N CYS A 239 12.54 9.99 20.17
CA CYS A 239 11.21 9.40 20.38
C CYS A 239 11.02 8.79 21.79
N ARG A 240 12.04 8.79 22.66
CA ARG A 240 11.92 8.30 24.05
C ARG A 240 11.58 9.39 25.09
N LEU A 241 11.47 10.67 24.72
CA LEU A 241 11.31 11.78 25.67
C LEU A 241 10.00 12.59 25.52
N VAL A 242 8.88 11.92 25.23
CA VAL A 242 7.54 12.49 25.51
C VAL A 242 6.78 11.55 26.44
N LYS A 243 7.30 11.39 27.66
CA LYS A 243 6.56 10.88 28.80
C LYS A 243 6.84 11.78 30.01
N GLY A 244 5.80 12.49 30.45
CA GLY A 244 5.64 12.94 31.82
C GLY A 244 6.42 14.19 32.25
N THR A 245 5.78 15.36 32.11
CA THR A 245 5.89 16.41 33.14
C THR A 245 4.52 17.03 33.34
N SER A 246 3.92 16.68 34.48
CA SER A 246 2.77 17.34 35.09
C SER A 246 3.19 18.68 35.70
N SER A 247 2.52 19.78 35.35
CA SER A 247 2.28 20.93 36.24
C SER A 247 1.31 21.93 35.60
N PRO A 248 0.36 22.52 36.36
CA PRO A 248 -0.70 23.36 35.83
C PRO A 248 -0.34 24.85 35.88
N LEU A 249 -0.58 25.57 34.78
CA LEU A 249 -0.82 27.01 34.85
C LEU A 249 -2.01 27.33 33.94
N ALA A 250 -3.17 27.36 34.57
CA ALA A 250 -4.38 28.00 34.09
C ALA A 250 -4.25 29.52 34.18
N ASN A 251 -5.06 30.19 33.36
CA ASN A 251 -5.49 31.60 33.42
C ASN A 251 -4.59 32.65 32.74
N CYS A 252 -5.02 33.09 31.55
CA CYS A 252 -5.43 34.47 31.27
C CYS A 252 -6.08 34.48 29.87
N VAL A 253 -7.41 34.42 29.81
CA VAL A 253 -8.34 35.56 29.58
C VAL A 253 -8.29 36.09 28.14
N SER A 254 -9.45 35.95 27.50
CA SER A 254 -9.98 36.56 26.29
C SER A 254 -9.59 38.02 26.04
N ALA A 255 -9.19 38.30 24.80
CA ALA A 255 -9.65 39.41 23.96
C ALA A 255 -9.36 39.05 22.49
#